data_AF-A0A2T0PSW5-F1
#
_entry.id   AF-A0A2T0PSW5-F1
#
_cell.length_a   1.000
_cell.length_b   1.000
_cell.length_c   1.000
_cell.angle_alpha   90.00
_cell.angle_beta   90.00
_cell.angle_gamma   90.00
#
_symmetry.space_group_name_H-M   'P 1'
#
loop_
_entity.id
_entity.type
_entity.pdbx_description
1 polymer ?
#
loop_
_entity_poly.entity_id
_entity_poly.type
_entity_poly.pdbx_seq_one_letter_code
_entity_poly.pdbx_strand_id
1 'polypeptide(L)'
;MIIGRLPDGNYGELAEGGAPVGAPTAPTVTPSLGGLRITWDGALADADAAVPGDFDHMAVHISTSSGFVPSAATYVGTIRRAGEGGMLPVVPLPYVPHYVALVPVNTSGIPGTPSAEVAATPLQVTAPDITAGSIHAVHIAAGAVEADKLEAVLALVTTIIAGIPGEARVELDQDGLRGYNEANELIFAVDSSGNAIFSGNITGSVISGSSMQVGQAPGATGITEASGDAVYNMVTAANNSRAQIRADSSQAEFSAFSDAANPNAPSTGFIAAPTHVSFVLNSDNAGGSTPAVAGSASPTQAFLAVRSEADDLTAPRCDTVATAGSVTTVYQAASGAGMRLRADGTYSVVEMTTPPSGAGNPPAGFGSLYALRRSTDVPALQLQSPASTSGAGQGLRSAAFIEGATTTRPYARIQTYARDYDLSGQILDDGTQDTANHGRVALASNLSISAPRHEPVSTALLAQPTTASPSNGAWVDFTEAQFPALAFTTAASGLVEIKILFCGINKYTDTSSLALGFRLSGGSTVAASLKRCALIRSTGTGTGSSIQASATLPPLALAANTAYTLTPQWRTSGSAVSSPVQNWTTTSGDLWIDTALENSITVEPLM
;
A
#
# COMPACT_ATOMS: atom_id res chain seq x y z
N MET A 1 -8.69 95.13 91.48
CA MET A 1 -9.03 95.68 90.16
C MET A 1 -8.55 97.12 90.10
N ILE A 2 -7.58 97.41 89.25
CA ILE A 2 -7.02 98.74 89.02
C ILE A 2 -7.37 99.15 87.59
N ILE A 3 -7.95 100.34 87.40
CA ILE A 3 -8.23 100.90 86.07
C ILE A 3 -7.22 102.01 85.80
N GLY A 4 -6.46 101.87 84.73
CA GLY A 4 -5.41 102.81 84.31
C GLY A 4 -5.56 103.24 82.86
N ARG A 5 -5.06 104.44 82.51
CA ARG A 5 -5.10 104.95 81.13
C ARG A 5 -3.83 104.55 80.37
N LEU A 6 -3.99 103.92 79.21
CA LEU A 6 -2.92 103.48 78.33
C LEU A 6 -2.39 104.65 77.47
N PRO A 7 -1.16 104.57 76.92
CA PRO A 7 -0.52 105.64 76.15
C PRO A 7 -1.27 106.07 74.88
N ASP A 8 -2.16 105.22 74.37
CA ASP A 8 -3.06 105.49 73.24
C ASP A 8 -4.32 106.28 73.65
N GLY A 9 -4.50 106.53 74.95
CA GLY A 9 -5.62 107.29 75.51
C GLY A 9 -6.80 106.43 75.99
N ASN A 10 -6.81 105.12 75.73
CA ASN A 10 -7.83 104.18 76.22
C ASN A 10 -7.62 103.85 77.71
N TYR A 11 -8.63 103.29 78.36
CA TYR A 11 -8.53 102.81 79.75
C TYR A 11 -8.52 101.28 79.76
N GLY A 12 -7.50 100.70 80.39
CA GLY A 12 -7.42 99.27 80.67
C GLY A 12 -7.87 98.99 82.10
N GLU A 13 -8.61 97.91 82.27
CA GLU A 13 -8.86 97.32 83.58
C GLU A 13 -7.88 96.16 83.79
N LEU A 14 -7.25 96.12 84.97
CA LEU A 14 -6.46 95.00 85.44
C LEU A 14 -7.12 94.43 86.68
N ALA A 15 -7.69 93.23 86.59
CA ALA A 15 -8.07 92.47 87.77
C ALA A 15 -6.79 92.15 88.57
N GLU A 16 -6.80 92.47 89.87
CA GLU A 16 -5.67 92.24 90.77
C GLU A 16 -6.24 91.72 92.09
N GLY A 17 -5.70 90.60 92.58
CA GLY A 17 -5.97 90.08 93.93
C GLY A 17 -6.84 88.82 94.07
N GLY A 18 -6.97 87.96 93.06
CA GLY A 18 -7.67 86.66 93.18
C GLY A 18 -6.80 85.53 93.76
N ALA A 19 -7.40 84.60 94.53
CA ALA A 19 -6.69 83.39 94.96
C ALA A 19 -6.48 82.43 93.78
N PRO A 20 -5.39 81.63 93.75
CA PRO A 20 -5.21 80.59 92.75
C PRO A 20 -6.36 79.57 92.75
N VAL A 21 -6.79 79.14 91.57
CA VAL A 21 -7.87 78.15 91.40
C VAL A 21 -7.34 76.75 91.76
N GLY A 22 -8.19 75.90 92.35
CA GLY A 22 -7.87 74.50 92.68
C GLY A 22 -7.60 73.62 91.44
N ALA A 23 -7.06 72.42 91.65
CA ALA A 23 -6.72 71.51 90.55
C ALA A 23 -7.96 71.03 89.78
N PRO A 24 -7.92 70.97 88.44
CA PRO A 24 -8.97 70.34 87.65
C PRO A 24 -8.86 68.81 87.67
N THR A 25 -9.93 68.13 87.26
CA THR A 25 -9.91 66.70 86.92
C THR A 25 -8.97 66.41 85.73
N ALA A 26 -8.58 65.14 85.54
CA ALA A 26 -7.68 64.73 84.45
C ALA A 26 -8.34 64.94 83.07
N PRO A 27 -7.57 65.35 82.04
CA PRO A 27 -8.12 65.51 80.69
C PRO A 27 -8.50 64.17 80.07
N THR A 28 -9.42 64.18 79.11
CA THR A 28 -9.61 63.05 78.19
C THR A 28 -8.77 63.29 76.93
N VAL A 29 -7.97 62.30 76.52
CA VAL A 29 -7.08 62.40 75.35
C VAL A 29 -7.39 61.28 74.36
N THR A 30 -7.68 61.63 73.11
CA THR A 30 -7.99 60.66 72.04
C THR A 30 -6.99 60.76 70.89
N PRO A 31 -6.41 59.63 70.43
CA PRO A 31 -5.66 59.52 69.18
C PRO A 31 -6.42 60.07 67.95
N SER A 32 -5.74 60.79 67.06
CA SER A 32 -6.29 61.21 65.75
C SER A 32 -5.23 61.13 64.65
N LEU A 33 -5.65 61.20 63.38
CA LEU A 33 -4.73 61.09 62.24
C LEU A 33 -3.70 62.21 62.24
N GLY A 34 -2.47 61.84 62.53
CA GLY A 34 -1.37 62.80 62.68
C GLY A 34 -1.54 63.77 63.84
N GLY A 35 -2.33 63.44 64.87
CA GLY A 35 -2.60 64.37 65.99
C GLY A 35 -3.24 63.73 67.23
N LEU A 36 -3.58 64.57 68.21
CA LEU A 36 -4.38 64.23 69.39
C LEU A 36 -5.53 65.21 69.59
N ARG A 37 -6.57 64.81 70.32
CA ARG A 37 -7.69 65.67 70.73
C ARG A 37 -7.85 65.65 72.24
N ILE A 38 -7.91 66.83 72.85
CA ILE A 38 -7.82 67.01 74.30
C ILE A 38 -9.03 67.79 74.82
N THR A 39 -9.65 67.33 75.92
CA THR A 39 -10.84 67.96 76.53
C THR A 39 -10.78 68.03 78.05
N TRP A 40 -11.62 68.91 78.63
CA TRP A 40 -11.82 69.06 80.08
C TRP A 40 -13.30 69.02 80.45
N ASP A 41 -13.66 68.37 81.55
CA ASP A 41 -15.06 68.12 81.95
C ASP A 41 -15.74 69.29 82.68
N GLY A 42 -14.99 70.31 83.08
CA GLY A 42 -15.52 71.47 83.80
C GLY A 42 -15.50 71.38 85.32
N ALA A 43 -15.05 70.27 85.89
CA ALA A 43 -14.99 70.04 87.32
C ALA A 43 -13.58 70.25 87.87
N LEU A 44 -13.53 70.61 89.16
CA LEU A 44 -12.32 70.54 89.95
C LEU A 44 -12.17 69.14 90.56
N ALA A 45 -10.95 68.77 90.92
CA ALA A 45 -10.66 67.46 91.50
C ALA A 45 -11.30 67.26 92.88
N ASP A 46 -11.59 68.34 93.61
CA ASP A 46 -12.39 68.33 94.82
C ASP A 46 -13.87 68.50 94.46
N ALA A 47 -14.67 67.45 94.69
CA ALA A 47 -16.05 67.37 94.21
C ALA A 47 -17.01 68.37 94.88
N ASP A 48 -16.66 68.91 96.05
CA ASP A 48 -17.47 69.88 96.78
C ASP A 48 -17.06 71.35 96.48
N ALA A 49 -15.96 71.56 95.74
CA ALA A 49 -15.46 72.88 95.39
C ALA A 49 -16.08 73.39 94.08
N ALA A 50 -16.79 74.52 94.14
CA ALA A 50 -17.32 75.18 92.94
C ALA A 50 -16.22 75.94 92.19
N VAL A 51 -16.31 75.97 90.85
CA VAL A 51 -15.42 76.80 90.01
C VAL A 51 -15.59 78.28 90.39
N PRO A 52 -14.51 78.98 90.77
CA PRO A 52 -14.61 80.39 91.16
C PRO A 52 -15.18 81.26 90.04
N GLY A 53 -15.98 82.27 90.41
CA GLY A 53 -16.62 83.17 89.45
C GLY A 53 -15.65 84.03 88.63
N ASP A 54 -14.37 84.09 89.03
CA ASP A 54 -13.28 84.79 88.37
C ASP A 54 -12.37 83.86 87.53
N PHE A 55 -12.75 82.60 87.29
CA PHE A 55 -12.07 81.70 86.36
C PHE A 55 -12.09 82.24 84.92
N ASP A 56 -10.97 82.10 84.19
CA ASP A 56 -10.84 82.55 82.79
C ASP A 56 -10.70 81.38 81.80
N HIS A 57 -9.67 80.53 81.94
CA HIS A 57 -9.44 79.41 81.02
C HIS A 57 -8.57 78.28 81.58
N MET A 58 -8.55 77.13 80.87
CA MET A 58 -7.57 76.06 81.05
C MET A 58 -6.44 76.20 80.03
N ALA A 59 -5.20 76.27 80.50
CA ALA A 59 -4.03 76.12 79.66
C ALA A 59 -3.75 74.62 79.44
N VAL A 60 -3.65 74.21 78.18
CA VAL A 60 -3.36 72.83 77.79
C VAL A 60 -1.86 72.70 77.59
N HIS A 61 -1.27 71.75 78.31
CA HIS A 61 0.12 71.43 78.19
C HIS A 61 0.31 69.99 77.72
N ILE A 62 1.23 69.80 76.78
CA ILE A 62 1.60 68.49 76.25
C ILE A 62 3.10 68.32 76.39
N SER A 63 3.50 67.17 76.91
CA SER A 63 4.88 66.74 76.97
C SER A 63 4.98 65.28 76.56
N THR A 64 6.07 64.92 75.93
CA THR A 64 6.42 63.51 75.70
C THR A 64 7.06 62.85 76.93
N SER A 65 7.31 63.63 77.99
CA SER A 65 7.80 63.13 79.29
C SER A 65 6.67 63.03 80.29
N SER A 66 6.38 61.79 80.67
CA SER A 66 5.55 61.53 81.84
C SER A 66 6.14 62.24 83.07
N GLY A 67 5.25 62.78 83.91
CA GLY A 67 5.58 63.51 85.13
C GLY A 67 6.14 64.92 84.90
N PHE A 68 5.87 65.54 83.75
CA PHE A 68 6.39 66.88 83.46
C PHE A 68 5.73 67.97 84.32
N VAL A 69 6.47 69.05 84.56
CA VAL A 69 5.93 70.26 85.19
C VAL A 69 5.44 71.21 84.08
N PRO A 70 4.15 71.58 84.05
CA PRO A 70 3.64 72.55 83.09
C PRO A 70 4.40 73.88 83.13
N SER A 71 4.75 74.38 81.96
CA SER A 71 5.45 75.66 81.81
C SER A 71 5.08 76.26 80.47
N ALA A 72 5.53 77.49 80.19
CA ALA A 72 5.32 78.13 78.88
C ALA A 72 5.85 77.26 77.72
N ALA A 73 6.83 76.39 77.97
CA ALA A 73 7.42 75.53 76.95
C ALA A 73 6.53 74.34 76.54
N THR A 74 5.67 73.84 77.42
CA THR A 74 4.79 72.70 77.12
C THR A 74 3.40 73.14 76.68
N TYR A 75 3.15 74.45 76.64
CA TYR A 75 1.86 75.04 76.32
C TYR A 75 1.56 74.94 74.83
N VAL A 76 0.37 74.42 74.49
CA VAL A 76 -0.06 74.23 73.09
C VAL A 76 -1.37 74.93 72.74
N GLY A 77 -2.08 75.47 73.74
CA GLY A 77 -3.32 76.21 73.53
C GLY A 77 -4.19 76.27 74.78
N THR A 78 -5.35 76.92 74.69
CA THR A 78 -6.30 77.05 75.81
C THR A 78 -7.65 76.39 75.54
N ILE A 79 -8.34 75.99 76.60
CA ILE A 79 -9.75 75.63 76.61
C ILE A 79 -10.50 76.60 77.55
N ARG A 80 -11.37 77.46 77.02
CA ARG A 80 -12.03 78.52 77.81
C ARG A 80 -13.41 78.16 78.38
N ARG A 81 -13.96 77.01 78.01
CA ARG A 81 -15.30 76.59 78.39
C ARG A 81 -15.26 75.16 78.92
N ALA A 82 -15.86 74.97 80.09
CA ALA A 82 -16.04 73.69 80.75
C ALA A 82 -16.95 72.74 79.94
N GLY A 83 -16.74 71.43 80.11
CA GLY A 83 -17.55 70.38 79.52
C GLY A 83 -17.38 70.25 78.00
N GLU A 84 -18.39 69.68 77.33
CA GLU A 84 -18.32 69.26 75.92
C GLU A 84 -18.07 70.39 74.90
N GLY A 85 -18.12 71.66 75.34
CA GLY A 85 -17.81 72.82 74.50
C GLY A 85 -16.31 73.19 74.42
N GLY A 86 -15.43 72.52 75.15
CA GLY A 86 -14.00 72.85 75.25
C GLY A 86 -13.05 71.74 74.80
N MET A 87 -12.57 71.79 73.55
CA MET A 87 -11.64 70.80 72.97
C MET A 87 -10.51 71.48 72.20
N LEU A 88 -9.27 71.01 72.39
CA LEU A 88 -8.12 71.45 71.62
C LEU A 88 -7.62 70.32 70.71
N PRO A 89 -7.78 70.44 69.37
CA PRO A 89 -7.12 69.55 68.45
C PRO A 89 -5.66 69.98 68.32
N VAL A 90 -4.75 69.02 68.45
CA VAL A 90 -3.33 69.27 68.31
C VAL A 90 -2.82 68.41 67.16
N VAL A 91 -2.63 69.08 66.03
CA VAL A 91 -2.14 68.54 64.76
C VAL A 91 -1.16 69.55 64.14
N PRO A 92 -0.05 69.11 63.53
CA PRO A 92 0.42 67.73 63.52
C PRO A 92 1.10 67.35 64.84
N LEU A 93 0.83 66.16 65.37
CA LEU A 93 1.61 65.55 66.44
C LEU A 93 2.36 64.31 65.96
N PRO A 94 3.58 64.11 66.47
CA PRO A 94 4.31 62.87 66.25
C PRO A 94 3.51 61.67 66.78
N TYR A 95 3.50 60.56 66.04
CA TYR A 95 2.83 59.29 66.37
C TYR A 95 3.50 58.54 67.57
N VAL A 96 3.77 59.23 68.68
CA VAL A 96 4.28 58.69 69.96
C VAL A 96 3.28 58.95 71.08
N PRO A 97 3.36 58.21 72.20
CA PRO A 97 2.62 58.60 73.39
C PRO A 97 2.97 60.05 73.79
N HIS A 98 1.98 60.92 73.86
CA HIS A 98 2.10 62.24 74.49
C HIS A 98 1.27 62.27 75.76
N TYR A 99 1.84 62.91 76.78
CA TYR A 99 1.26 63.10 78.10
C TYR A 99 0.69 64.52 78.18
N VAL A 100 -0.57 64.61 78.55
CA VAL A 100 -1.33 65.87 78.52
C VAL A 100 -1.77 66.23 79.93
N ALA A 101 -1.58 67.50 80.31
CA ALA A 101 -2.03 68.06 81.58
C ALA A 101 -2.70 69.43 81.40
N LEU A 102 -3.61 69.79 82.30
CA LEU A 102 -4.37 71.04 82.27
C LEU A 102 -4.04 71.94 83.47
N VAL A 103 -4.02 73.26 83.27
CA VAL A 103 -3.77 74.26 84.33
C VAL A 103 -4.83 75.37 84.29
N PRO A 104 -5.63 75.61 85.36
CA PRO A 104 -6.62 76.67 85.38
C PRO A 104 -5.98 78.04 85.60
N VAL A 105 -6.52 79.06 84.97
CA VAL A 105 -6.06 80.46 85.07
C VAL A 105 -7.27 81.35 85.36
N ASN A 106 -7.13 82.26 86.33
CA ASN A 106 -8.18 83.25 86.65
C ASN A 106 -8.06 84.53 85.80
N THR A 107 -9.03 85.42 85.90
CA THR A 107 -9.09 86.70 85.14
C THR A 107 -7.97 87.68 85.50
N SER A 108 -7.25 87.46 86.61
CA SER A 108 -6.02 88.20 86.96
C SER A 108 -4.75 87.56 86.35
N GLY A 109 -4.87 86.47 85.59
CA GLY A 109 -3.76 85.77 84.94
C GLY A 109 -2.94 84.86 85.87
N ILE A 110 -3.42 84.58 87.08
CA ILE A 110 -2.70 83.76 88.06
C ILE A 110 -3.00 82.27 87.79
N PRO A 111 -1.98 81.42 87.54
CA PRO A 111 -2.19 79.99 87.33
C PRO A 111 -2.47 79.24 88.65
N GLY A 112 -3.35 78.23 88.58
CA GLY A 112 -3.69 77.31 89.67
C GLY A 112 -2.92 75.99 89.63
N THR A 113 -3.37 75.00 90.40
CA THR A 113 -2.72 73.68 90.49
C THR A 113 -3.01 72.82 89.24
N PRO A 114 -2.03 72.10 88.65
CA PRO A 114 -2.27 71.23 87.48
C PRO A 114 -3.15 69.99 87.75
N SER A 115 -3.77 69.44 86.70
CA SER A 115 -4.44 68.13 86.73
C SER A 115 -3.45 66.95 86.78
N ALA A 116 -3.96 65.73 87.00
CA ALA A 116 -3.23 64.51 86.65
C ALA A 116 -3.05 64.40 85.12
N GLU A 117 -1.96 63.74 84.69
CA GLU A 117 -1.64 63.57 83.27
C GLU A 117 -2.35 62.36 82.63
N VAL A 118 -2.58 62.42 81.31
CA VAL A 118 -3.13 61.30 80.51
C VAL A 118 -2.32 61.12 79.23
N ALA A 119 -2.04 59.86 78.88
CA ALA A 119 -1.24 59.49 77.71
C ALA A 119 -2.11 59.06 76.51
N ALA A 120 -1.72 59.45 75.30
CA ALA A 120 -2.27 58.91 74.04
C ALA A 120 -1.30 59.03 72.87
N THR A 121 -1.46 58.18 71.85
CA THR A 121 -0.62 58.14 70.65
C THR A 121 -1.45 58.47 69.40
N PRO A 122 -1.04 59.39 68.50
CA PRO A 122 -1.77 59.65 67.26
C PRO A 122 -2.03 58.40 66.39
N LEU A 123 -3.16 58.38 65.67
CA LEU A 123 -3.51 57.29 64.74
C LEU A 123 -2.81 57.50 63.40
N GLN A 124 -2.37 56.43 62.76
CA GLN A 124 -1.81 56.45 61.41
C GLN A 124 -2.79 55.77 60.44
N VAL A 125 -2.96 56.27 59.20
CA VAL A 125 -3.98 55.74 58.27
C VAL A 125 -3.57 54.48 57.53
N THR A 126 -4.57 53.60 57.39
CA THR A 126 -4.85 52.73 56.23
C THR A 126 -5.97 53.33 55.34
N ALA A 127 -5.79 53.44 54.01
CA ALA A 127 -6.73 53.92 52.95
C ALA A 127 -7.14 55.43 52.81
N PRO A 128 -7.73 56.21 53.76
CA PRO A 128 -8.14 57.61 53.49
C PRO A 128 -7.07 58.74 53.45
N ASP A 129 -5.82 58.53 53.88
CA ASP A 129 -4.70 59.50 53.70
C ASP A 129 -4.24 59.53 52.23
N ILE A 130 -4.85 58.66 51.44
CA ILE A 130 -4.59 58.41 50.05
C ILE A 130 -5.85 58.77 49.28
N THR A 131 -5.91 59.97 48.67
CA THR A 131 -7.00 60.33 47.75
C THR A 131 -6.87 59.57 46.42
N ALA A 132 -7.98 59.35 45.73
CA ALA A 132 -7.96 58.74 44.39
C ALA A 132 -7.06 59.56 43.47
N GLY A 133 -6.08 58.90 42.87
CA GLY A 133 -5.06 59.58 42.08
C GLY A 133 -3.99 60.30 42.90
N SER A 134 -4.06 60.42 44.24
CA SER A 134 -2.90 60.90 45.02
C SER A 134 -1.75 59.93 45.00
N ILE A 135 -1.94 58.67 44.60
CA ILE A 135 -0.87 57.70 44.42
C ILE A 135 -0.59 57.60 42.92
N HIS A 136 0.44 58.33 42.51
CA HIS A 136 1.05 58.21 41.20
C HIS A 136 2.12 57.12 41.27
N ALA A 137 2.65 56.69 40.13
CA ALA A 137 3.75 55.72 40.06
C ALA A 137 4.94 56.12 40.97
N VAL A 138 5.20 57.42 41.14
CA VAL A 138 6.26 57.92 42.03
C VAL A 138 6.00 57.71 43.52
N HIS A 139 4.75 57.46 43.93
CA HIS A 139 4.36 57.22 45.32
C HIS A 139 4.39 55.74 45.71
N ILE A 140 4.55 54.84 44.73
CA ILE A 140 4.71 53.40 44.94
C ILE A 140 6.13 53.03 44.55
N ALA A 141 6.97 52.64 45.50
CA ALA A 141 8.29 52.12 45.17
C ALA A 141 8.15 50.82 44.35
N ALA A 142 9.06 50.59 43.41
CA ALA A 142 9.09 49.34 42.66
C ALA A 142 9.15 48.14 43.64
N GLY A 143 8.23 47.19 43.48
CA GLY A 143 8.11 46.02 44.36
C GLY A 143 7.43 46.27 45.72
N ALA A 144 6.96 47.48 46.04
CA ALA A 144 6.29 47.77 47.32
C ALA A 144 4.95 47.03 47.51
N VAL A 145 4.32 46.67 46.39
CA VAL A 145 3.09 45.86 46.36
C VAL A 145 3.48 44.44 45.97
N GLU A 146 3.55 43.56 46.96
CA GLU A 146 3.78 42.12 46.77
C GLU A 146 2.45 41.42 46.45
N ALA A 147 2.51 40.21 45.86
CA ALA A 147 1.33 39.47 45.44
C ALA A 147 0.30 39.26 46.57
N ASP A 148 0.76 38.96 47.79
CA ASP A 148 -0.11 38.78 48.97
C ASP A 148 -0.86 40.06 49.39
N LYS A 149 -0.37 41.23 48.95
CA LYS A 149 -0.96 42.54 49.23
C LYS A 149 -1.92 42.99 48.13
N LEU A 150 -1.91 42.32 46.98
CA LEU A 150 -2.82 42.57 45.87
C LEU A 150 -3.96 41.54 45.87
N GLU A 151 -4.61 41.36 47.01
CA GLU A 151 -5.88 40.65 47.10
C GLU A 151 -6.99 41.58 46.59
N ALA A 152 -7.15 41.64 45.28
CA ALA A 152 -8.19 42.43 44.63
C ALA A 152 -9.17 41.52 43.89
N VAL A 153 -10.47 41.75 44.09
CA VAL A 153 -11.52 41.07 43.30
C VAL A 153 -11.48 41.52 41.83
N LEU A 154 -11.08 42.76 41.58
CA LEU A 154 -10.99 43.36 40.25
C LEU A 154 -9.82 44.36 40.19
N ALA A 155 -8.99 44.23 39.16
CA ALA A 155 -8.01 45.23 38.77
C ALA A 155 -8.46 45.91 37.47
N LEU A 156 -8.71 47.22 37.52
CA LEU A 156 -9.03 48.02 36.34
C LEU A 156 -7.74 48.66 35.82
N VAL A 157 -7.17 48.07 34.78
CA VAL A 157 -5.85 48.42 34.25
C VAL A 157 -5.89 48.42 32.72
N THR A 158 -5.13 49.33 32.09
CA THR A 158 -5.02 49.39 30.64
C THR A 158 -4.10 48.31 30.09
N THR A 159 -3.11 47.89 30.89
CA THR A 159 -2.10 46.90 30.51
C THR A 159 -1.61 46.15 31.75
N ILE A 160 -1.54 44.83 31.68
CA ILE A 160 -0.83 43.97 32.64
C ILE A 160 0.35 43.35 31.90
N ILE A 161 1.55 43.48 32.47
CA ILE A 161 2.76 42.86 31.93
C ILE A 161 3.33 41.91 32.99
N ALA A 162 3.39 40.62 32.67
CA ALA A 162 4.08 39.61 33.46
C ALA A 162 5.39 39.23 32.75
N GLY A 163 6.50 39.82 33.17
CA GLY A 163 7.83 39.63 32.58
C GLY A 163 8.63 40.93 32.51
N ILE A 164 9.62 40.99 31.63
CA ILE A 164 10.46 42.18 31.42
C ILE A 164 9.93 42.93 30.19
N PRO A 165 9.44 44.19 30.33
CA PRO A 165 9.04 45.02 29.20
C PRO A 165 10.15 45.11 28.15
N GLY A 166 9.83 44.77 26.89
CA GLY A 166 10.80 44.75 25.80
C GLY A 166 11.63 43.46 25.66
N GLU A 167 11.40 42.46 26.51
CA GLU A 167 12.00 41.11 26.42
C GLU A 167 10.89 40.04 26.60
N ALA A 168 11.21 38.90 27.22
CA ALA A 168 10.28 37.81 27.48
C ALA A 168 9.19 38.22 28.47
N ARG A 169 7.93 38.15 28.03
CA ARG A 169 6.77 38.56 28.85
C ARG A 169 5.45 38.07 28.29
N VAL A 170 4.42 38.14 29.12
CA VAL A 170 3.01 38.06 28.72
C VAL A 170 2.34 39.40 28.98
N GLU A 171 1.67 39.95 27.98
CA GLU A 171 0.92 41.20 28.04
C GLU A 171 -0.58 40.92 27.92
N LEU A 172 -1.38 41.59 28.74
CA LEU A 172 -2.83 41.71 28.55
C LEU A 172 -3.17 43.20 28.41
N ASP A 173 -3.65 43.61 27.25
CA ASP A 173 -4.00 44.99 26.93
C ASP A 173 -5.36 45.08 26.20
N GLN A 174 -5.69 46.27 25.68
CA GLN A 174 -6.92 46.50 24.91
C GLN A 174 -7.02 45.68 23.61
N ASP A 175 -5.88 45.22 23.09
CA ASP A 175 -5.82 44.45 21.86
C ASP A 175 -5.82 42.95 22.12
N GLY A 176 -5.58 42.48 23.35
CA GLY A 176 -5.74 41.07 23.75
C GLY A 176 -4.63 40.53 24.66
N LEU A 177 -4.44 39.20 24.64
CA LEU A 177 -3.40 38.49 25.39
C LEU A 177 -2.24 38.14 24.45
N ARG A 178 -1.01 38.54 24.77
CA ARG A 178 0.17 38.37 23.91
C ARG A 178 1.34 37.80 24.69
N GLY A 179 2.08 36.87 24.10
CA GLY A 179 3.34 36.36 24.63
C GLY A 179 4.50 36.75 23.74
N TYR A 180 5.62 37.15 24.35
CA TYR A 180 6.86 37.52 23.66
C TYR A 180 8.03 36.68 24.16
N ASN A 181 9.01 36.40 23.29
CA ASN A 181 10.28 35.78 23.67
C ASN A 181 11.32 36.82 24.16
N GLU A 182 12.52 36.36 24.52
CA GLU A 182 13.63 37.20 24.98
C GLU A 182 14.07 38.27 23.95
N ALA A 183 13.86 38.01 22.66
CA ALA A 183 14.16 38.92 21.57
C ALA A 183 13.01 39.90 21.25
N ASN A 184 11.97 39.97 22.11
CA ASN A 184 10.77 40.78 21.90
C ASN A 184 9.94 40.39 20.66
N GLU A 185 10.03 39.13 20.22
CA GLU A 185 9.23 38.62 19.11
C GLU A 185 7.95 37.98 19.65
N LEU A 186 6.82 38.26 18.99
CA LEU A 186 5.52 37.71 19.35
C LEU A 186 5.50 36.19 19.11
N ILE A 187 5.32 35.39 20.17
CA ILE A 187 5.25 33.91 20.12
C ILE A 187 3.82 33.39 20.16
N PHE A 188 2.90 34.10 20.80
CA PHE A 188 1.47 33.84 20.66
C PHE A 188 0.66 35.11 20.90
N ALA A 189 -0.53 35.19 20.33
CA ALA A 189 -1.51 36.22 20.62
C ALA A 189 -2.92 35.65 20.57
N VAL A 190 -3.81 36.17 21.42
CA VAL A 190 -5.26 36.09 21.26
C VAL A 190 -5.75 37.53 21.20
N ASP A 191 -6.21 37.97 20.04
CA ASP A 191 -6.64 39.35 19.87
C ASP A 191 -8.06 39.62 20.42
N SER A 192 -8.47 40.87 20.41
CA SER A 192 -9.81 41.30 20.87
C SER A 192 -10.97 40.79 20.02
N SER A 193 -10.71 40.28 18.82
CA SER A 193 -11.69 39.59 17.97
C SER A 193 -11.74 38.08 18.23
N GLY A 194 -10.88 37.55 19.11
CA GLY A 194 -10.75 36.14 19.43
C GLY A 194 -9.85 35.36 18.47
N ASN A 195 -9.12 36.02 17.56
CA ASN A 195 -8.17 35.33 16.68
C ASN A 195 -6.93 34.93 17.48
N ALA A 196 -6.55 33.66 17.39
CA ALA A 196 -5.34 33.14 18.00
C ALA A 196 -4.23 32.99 16.96
N ILE A 197 -3.06 33.54 17.25
CA ILE A 197 -1.83 33.40 16.45
C ILE A 197 -0.80 32.70 17.34
N PHE A 198 -0.11 31.71 16.80
CA PHE A 198 1.06 31.09 17.43
C PHE A 198 2.21 31.19 16.43
N SER A 199 3.36 31.68 16.85
CA SER A 199 4.58 31.70 16.04
C SER A 199 5.58 30.68 16.61
N GLY A 200 6.26 29.96 15.71
CA GLY A 200 7.17 28.87 16.07
C GLY A 200 6.51 27.48 16.14
N ASN A 201 7.19 26.53 16.79
CA ASN A 201 6.76 25.13 16.89
C ASN A 201 5.84 24.91 18.09
N ILE A 202 4.64 24.36 17.86
CA ILE A 202 3.76 23.87 18.93
C ILE A 202 4.21 22.46 19.33
N THR A 203 4.92 22.32 20.45
CA THR A 203 5.44 21.02 20.93
C THR A 203 4.64 20.52 22.14
N GLY A 204 4.21 19.26 22.12
CA GLY A 204 3.54 18.62 23.28
C GLY A 204 2.10 19.05 23.54
N SER A 205 1.46 19.76 22.61
CA SER A 205 0.05 20.17 22.73
C SER A 205 -0.87 19.20 22.00
N VAL A 206 -2.02 18.89 22.63
CA VAL A 206 -3.16 18.29 21.95
C VAL A 206 -4.05 19.44 21.50
N ILE A 207 -4.15 19.67 20.18
CA ILE A 207 -5.10 20.63 19.62
C ILE A 207 -6.44 19.91 19.49
N SER A 208 -7.31 20.07 20.49
CA SER A 208 -8.67 19.53 20.47
C SER A 208 -9.64 20.57 19.89
N GLY A 209 -10.15 20.31 18.69
CA GLY A 209 -11.17 21.11 18.01
C GLY A 209 -11.77 20.30 16.86
N SER A 210 -12.98 20.64 16.41
CA SER A 210 -13.64 19.91 15.31
C SER A 210 -12.94 20.10 13.96
N SER A 211 -12.24 21.23 13.76
CA SER A 211 -11.47 21.51 12.55
C SER A 211 -10.13 22.19 12.87
N MET A 212 -9.06 21.77 12.20
CA MET A 212 -7.77 22.44 12.15
C MET A 212 -7.50 22.83 10.70
N GLN A 213 -7.53 24.14 10.41
CA GLN A 213 -7.16 24.67 9.11
C GLN A 213 -5.70 25.11 9.13
N VAL A 214 -4.86 24.42 8.37
CA VAL A 214 -3.45 24.77 8.14
C VAL A 214 -3.39 25.57 6.84
N GLY A 215 -3.53 26.89 6.95
CA GLY A 215 -3.35 27.81 5.82
C GLY A 215 -1.94 28.41 5.83
N GLN A 216 -1.20 28.26 4.74
CA GLN A 216 -0.16 29.21 4.36
C GLN A 216 -0.78 30.24 3.40
N ALA A 217 -0.09 31.36 3.19
CA ALA A 217 -0.46 32.49 2.32
C ALA A 217 -1.05 32.06 0.94
N PRO A 218 -1.74 32.96 0.20
CA PRO A 218 -2.82 32.62 -0.72
C PRO A 218 -2.43 31.52 -1.72
N GLY A 219 -3.05 30.35 -1.58
CA GLY A 219 -2.88 29.25 -2.53
C GLY A 219 -3.12 27.87 -1.95
N ALA A 220 -2.49 27.50 -0.84
CA ALA A 220 -2.58 26.14 -0.30
C ALA A 220 -3.38 26.08 1.01
N THR A 221 -4.46 25.30 1.03
CA THR A 221 -5.27 25.04 2.24
C THR A 221 -5.17 23.58 2.65
N GLY A 222 -4.60 23.33 3.83
CA GLY A 222 -4.69 22.06 4.54
C GLY A 222 -5.86 22.09 5.51
N ILE A 223 -6.73 21.09 5.49
CA ILE A 223 -7.82 20.93 6.46
C ILE A 223 -7.68 19.54 7.07
N THR A 224 -7.51 19.48 8.38
CA THR A 224 -7.71 18.26 9.17
C THR A 224 -9.00 18.40 9.94
N GLU A 225 -9.99 17.56 9.63
CA GLU A 225 -11.31 17.58 10.27
C GLU A 225 -11.61 16.21 10.86
N ALA A 226 -12.07 16.18 12.11
CA ALA A 226 -12.66 15.01 12.73
C ALA A 226 -14.17 15.24 12.81
N SER A 227 -14.92 14.56 11.95
CA SER A 227 -16.38 14.70 11.86
C SER A 227 -17.03 13.33 11.98
N GLY A 228 -17.71 13.10 13.11
CA GLY A 228 -18.26 11.78 13.46
C GLY A 228 -17.16 10.73 13.66
N ASP A 229 -17.31 9.58 12.99
CA ASP A 229 -16.37 8.45 13.06
C ASP A 229 -15.22 8.53 12.03
N ALA A 230 -15.07 9.68 11.35
CA ALA A 230 -14.14 9.87 10.25
C ALA A 230 -13.10 10.96 10.53
N VAL A 231 -11.85 10.67 10.17
CA VAL A 231 -10.73 11.62 10.15
C VAL A 231 -10.41 11.94 8.69
N TYR A 232 -10.45 13.22 8.35
CA TYR A 232 -10.09 13.75 7.03
C TYR A 232 -8.83 14.58 7.16
N ASN A 233 -7.87 14.37 6.26
CA ASN A 233 -6.75 15.28 6.03
C ASN A 233 -6.71 15.60 4.54
N MET A 234 -6.91 16.86 4.20
CA MET A 234 -7.07 17.31 2.83
C MET A 234 -6.18 18.51 2.57
N VAL A 235 -5.29 18.40 1.59
CA VAL A 235 -4.44 19.49 1.13
C VAL A 235 -4.90 19.89 -0.26
N THR A 236 -5.34 21.13 -0.45
CA THR A 236 -5.69 21.71 -1.75
C THR A 236 -4.63 22.75 -2.11
N ALA A 237 -3.96 22.59 -3.26
CA ALA A 237 -2.98 23.51 -3.80
C ALA A 237 -3.64 24.70 -4.54
N ALA A 238 -2.85 25.71 -4.89
CA ALA A 238 -3.34 26.96 -5.51
C ALA A 238 -4.02 26.77 -6.87
N ASN A 239 -3.65 25.70 -7.58
CA ASN A 239 -4.25 25.27 -8.83
C ASN A 239 -5.46 24.33 -8.60
N ASN A 240 -5.99 24.25 -7.37
CA ASN A 240 -7.02 23.33 -6.93
C ASN A 240 -6.68 21.83 -7.02
N SER A 241 -5.41 21.45 -7.24
CA SER A 241 -5.01 20.05 -7.09
C SER A 241 -5.16 19.64 -5.62
N ARG A 242 -5.82 18.51 -5.37
CA ARG A 242 -6.14 18.07 -4.01
C ARG A 242 -5.47 16.74 -3.71
N ALA A 243 -4.89 16.59 -2.53
CA ALA A 243 -4.52 15.29 -1.95
C ALA A 243 -5.33 15.10 -0.66
N GLN A 244 -5.98 13.95 -0.53
CA GLN A 244 -6.86 13.63 0.57
C GLN A 244 -6.49 12.26 1.17
N ILE A 245 -6.48 12.20 2.49
CA ILE A 245 -6.45 10.98 3.28
C ILE A 245 -7.72 11.00 4.13
N ARG A 246 -8.55 9.96 3.99
CA ARG A 246 -9.75 9.78 4.80
C ARG A 246 -9.70 8.41 5.45
N ALA A 247 -10.00 8.33 6.74
CA ALA A 247 -10.23 7.07 7.41
C ALA A 247 -11.50 7.17 8.25
N ASP A 248 -12.40 6.20 8.10
CA ASP A 248 -13.56 6.00 8.98
C ASP A 248 -13.58 4.58 9.53
N SER A 249 -14.61 4.24 10.31
CA SER A 249 -14.76 2.92 10.93
C SER A 249 -14.85 1.75 9.92
N SER A 250 -15.09 2.05 8.65
CA SER A 250 -15.35 1.07 7.60
C SER A 250 -14.42 1.18 6.39
N GLN A 251 -13.62 2.25 6.27
CA GLN A 251 -12.86 2.52 5.06
C GLN A 251 -11.64 3.41 5.33
N ALA A 252 -10.51 3.10 4.70
CA ALA A 252 -9.39 4.00 4.53
C ALA A 252 -9.25 4.36 3.03
N GLU A 253 -9.11 5.64 2.73
CA GLU A 253 -9.00 6.20 1.40
C GLU A 253 -7.78 7.13 1.32
N PHE A 254 -7.00 6.97 0.26
CA PHE A 254 -6.05 7.97 -0.24
C PHE A 254 -6.50 8.38 -1.64
N SER A 255 -6.70 9.67 -1.88
CA SER A 255 -7.07 10.17 -3.21
C SER A 255 -6.30 11.44 -3.56
N ALA A 256 -5.94 11.57 -4.84
CA ALA A 256 -5.37 12.78 -5.41
C ALA A 256 -6.17 13.18 -6.65
N PHE A 257 -6.42 14.48 -6.79
CA PHE A 257 -7.20 15.11 -7.84
C PHE A 257 -6.32 16.15 -8.52
N SER A 258 -6.26 16.11 -9.85
CA SER A 258 -5.44 17.03 -10.63
C SER A 258 -6.22 18.21 -11.24
N ASP A 259 -7.52 18.03 -11.54
CA ASP A 259 -8.34 19.01 -12.25
C ASP A 259 -9.22 19.88 -11.34
N ALA A 260 -9.02 21.19 -11.44
CA ALA A 260 -9.76 22.24 -10.76
C ALA A 260 -11.26 22.31 -11.12
N ALA A 261 -11.66 21.80 -12.28
CA ALA A 261 -13.02 21.95 -12.81
C ALA A 261 -13.93 20.73 -12.56
N ASN A 262 -13.36 19.56 -12.25
CA ASN A 262 -14.12 18.33 -12.05
C ASN A 262 -13.74 17.61 -10.73
N PRO A 263 -14.43 17.90 -9.61
CA PRO A 263 -14.15 17.28 -8.31
C PRO A 263 -14.43 15.77 -8.26
N ASN A 264 -14.99 15.19 -9.32
CA ASN A 264 -15.33 13.76 -9.39
C ASN A 264 -14.30 12.90 -10.13
N ALA A 265 -13.20 13.47 -10.64
CA ALA A 265 -12.18 12.75 -11.38
C ALA A 265 -10.86 12.67 -10.58
N PRO A 266 -10.71 11.72 -9.64
CA PRO A 266 -9.41 11.48 -9.03
C PRO A 266 -8.40 11.05 -10.11
N SER A 267 -7.24 11.70 -10.12
CA SER A 267 -6.10 11.30 -10.94
C SER A 267 -5.50 10.02 -10.36
N THR A 268 -5.54 9.83 -9.04
CA THR A 268 -5.17 8.56 -8.40
C THR A 268 -5.99 8.34 -7.14
N GLY A 269 -6.48 7.13 -6.89
CA GLY A 269 -7.21 6.78 -5.68
C GLY A 269 -6.85 5.37 -5.21
N PHE A 270 -6.81 5.17 -3.90
CA PHE A 270 -6.65 3.89 -3.23
C PHE A 270 -7.70 3.81 -2.12
N ILE A 271 -8.50 2.76 -2.11
CA ILE A 271 -9.52 2.50 -1.11
C ILE A 271 -9.25 1.13 -0.51
N ALA A 272 -9.21 1.03 0.81
CA ALA A 272 -9.18 -0.21 1.55
C ALA A 272 -10.39 -0.27 2.50
N ALA A 273 -11.26 -1.25 2.28
CA ALA A 273 -12.42 -1.54 3.11
C ALA A 273 -12.38 -3.02 3.55
N PRO A 274 -13.12 -3.43 4.61
CA PRO A 274 -13.12 -4.81 5.11
C PRO A 274 -13.46 -5.86 4.05
N THR A 275 -14.23 -5.50 3.03
CA THR A 275 -14.71 -6.42 1.99
C THR A 275 -14.06 -6.23 0.64
N HIS A 276 -13.28 -5.16 0.43
CA HIS A 276 -12.58 -4.94 -0.82
C HIS A 276 -11.44 -3.93 -0.70
N VAL A 277 -10.44 -4.08 -1.55
CA VAL A 277 -9.43 -3.05 -1.83
C VAL A 277 -9.61 -2.64 -3.29
N SER A 278 -9.50 -1.36 -3.59
CA SER A 278 -9.46 -0.89 -4.98
C SER A 278 -8.45 0.23 -5.15
N PHE A 279 -7.95 0.37 -6.37
CA PHE A 279 -7.12 1.48 -6.75
C PHE A 279 -7.42 1.90 -8.19
N VAL A 280 -7.23 3.18 -8.48
CA VAL A 280 -7.35 3.77 -9.80
C VAL A 280 -6.19 4.73 -9.98
N LEU A 281 -5.50 4.66 -11.11
CA LEU A 281 -4.44 5.57 -11.53
C LEU A 281 -4.80 6.03 -12.94
N ASN A 282 -5.20 7.28 -13.09
CA ASN A 282 -5.47 7.93 -14.36
C ASN A 282 -4.34 8.91 -14.65
N SER A 283 -3.77 8.87 -15.85
CA SER A 283 -2.84 9.92 -16.25
C SER A 283 -3.62 11.21 -16.48
N ASP A 284 -3.23 12.28 -15.83
CA ASP A 284 -3.84 13.59 -15.96
C ASP A 284 -3.54 14.19 -17.35
N ASN A 285 -4.47 14.04 -18.29
CA ASN A 285 -4.44 14.83 -19.51
C ASN A 285 -5.89 15.18 -19.88
N ALA A 286 -6.18 16.48 -19.98
CA ALA A 286 -7.51 17.06 -20.13
C ALA A 286 -8.24 16.74 -21.46
N GLY A 287 -7.87 15.66 -22.16
CA GLY A 287 -8.26 15.38 -23.54
C GLY A 287 -9.00 14.06 -23.81
N GLY A 288 -9.51 13.35 -22.79
CA GLY A 288 -10.29 12.10 -22.97
C GLY A 288 -9.48 10.84 -23.29
N SER A 289 -8.24 10.99 -23.76
CA SER A 289 -7.29 9.89 -24.01
C SER A 289 -6.37 9.66 -22.81
N THR A 290 -6.94 9.28 -21.65
CA THR A 290 -6.14 9.04 -20.44
C THR A 290 -5.83 7.55 -20.27
N PRO A 291 -4.54 7.16 -20.30
CA PRO A 291 -4.12 5.88 -19.77
C PRO A 291 -4.65 5.70 -18.35
N ALA A 292 -5.31 4.57 -18.11
CA ALA A 292 -5.91 4.24 -16.83
C ALA A 292 -5.46 2.85 -16.39
N VAL A 293 -4.97 2.74 -15.16
CA VAL A 293 -4.77 1.48 -14.47
C VAL A 293 -5.75 1.43 -13.32
N ALA A 294 -6.68 0.48 -13.34
CA ALA A 294 -7.63 0.27 -12.26
C ALA A 294 -7.57 -1.16 -11.78
N GLY A 295 -7.65 -1.37 -10.48
CA GLY A 295 -7.73 -2.71 -9.90
C GLY A 295 -8.64 -2.75 -8.70
N SER A 296 -9.22 -3.92 -8.46
CA SER A 296 -9.96 -4.20 -7.24
C SER A 296 -9.79 -5.65 -6.82
N ALA A 297 -9.86 -5.90 -5.53
CA ALA A 297 -9.83 -7.23 -4.95
C ALA A 297 -10.86 -7.33 -3.83
N SER A 298 -11.68 -8.37 -3.89
CA SER A 298 -12.62 -8.80 -2.86
C SER A 298 -12.32 -10.26 -2.48
N PRO A 299 -12.91 -10.80 -1.40
CA PRO A 299 -12.67 -12.18 -0.98
C PRO A 299 -12.90 -13.25 -2.05
N THR A 300 -13.68 -12.95 -3.09
CA THR A 300 -14.06 -13.93 -4.13
C THR A 300 -13.54 -13.58 -5.52
N GLN A 301 -13.01 -12.37 -5.72
CA GLN A 301 -12.64 -11.88 -7.04
C GLN A 301 -11.54 -10.82 -6.98
N ALA A 302 -10.56 -10.92 -7.87
CA ALA A 302 -9.61 -9.85 -8.16
C ALA A 302 -9.73 -9.42 -9.62
N PHE A 303 -9.53 -8.14 -9.87
CA PHE A 303 -9.65 -7.47 -11.15
C PHE A 303 -8.48 -6.50 -11.34
N LEU A 304 -7.91 -6.49 -12.54
CA LEU A 304 -6.93 -5.49 -12.98
C LEU A 304 -7.22 -5.14 -14.43
N ALA A 305 -7.42 -3.86 -14.72
CA ALA A 305 -7.54 -3.32 -16.05
C ALA A 305 -6.44 -2.29 -16.31
N VAL A 306 -5.81 -2.40 -17.47
CA VAL A 306 -4.89 -1.41 -18.02
C VAL A 306 -5.47 -0.97 -19.36
N ARG A 307 -5.79 0.30 -19.50
CA ARG A 307 -6.34 0.88 -20.73
C ARG A 307 -5.47 2.04 -21.18
N SER A 308 -5.29 2.18 -22.49
CA SER A 308 -4.62 3.35 -23.07
C SER A 308 -5.54 4.58 -23.14
N GLU A 309 -6.85 4.37 -23.20
CA GLU A 309 -7.88 5.41 -23.05
C GLU A 309 -9.04 4.85 -22.21
N ALA A 310 -9.45 5.57 -21.16
CA ALA A 310 -10.47 5.09 -20.23
C ALA A 310 -11.87 4.97 -20.87
N ASP A 311 -12.21 5.94 -21.73
CA ASP A 311 -13.54 6.13 -22.31
C ASP A 311 -13.74 5.49 -23.70
N ASP A 312 -12.66 5.04 -24.35
CA ASP A 312 -12.72 4.34 -25.64
C ASP A 312 -12.60 2.82 -25.47
N LEU A 313 -13.72 2.11 -25.66
CA LEU A 313 -13.75 0.63 -25.63
C LEU A 313 -12.99 -0.02 -26.80
N THR A 314 -12.61 0.75 -27.81
CA THR A 314 -11.79 0.28 -28.94
C THR A 314 -10.30 0.47 -28.69
N ALA A 315 -9.92 1.28 -27.70
CA ALA A 315 -8.52 1.52 -27.37
C ALA A 315 -7.82 0.24 -26.89
N PRO A 316 -6.48 0.15 -27.08
CA PRO A 316 -5.70 -0.94 -26.54
C PRO A 316 -5.93 -1.13 -25.03
N ARG A 317 -6.29 -2.35 -24.64
CA ARG A 317 -6.55 -2.71 -23.24
C ARG A 317 -6.07 -4.11 -22.87
N CYS A 318 -5.76 -4.28 -21.59
CA CYS A 318 -5.47 -5.54 -20.95
C CYS A 318 -6.31 -5.65 -19.67
N ASP A 319 -7.31 -6.52 -19.68
CA ASP A 319 -8.21 -6.76 -18.55
C ASP A 319 -7.96 -8.16 -17.99
N THR A 320 -7.67 -8.30 -16.70
CA THR A 320 -7.52 -9.59 -16.00
C THR A 320 -8.54 -9.71 -14.88
N VAL A 321 -9.25 -10.82 -14.85
CA VAL A 321 -10.20 -11.19 -13.80
C VAL A 321 -9.80 -12.54 -13.24
N ALA A 322 -9.57 -12.61 -11.93
CA ALA A 322 -9.35 -13.85 -11.20
C ALA A 322 -10.51 -14.08 -10.22
N THR A 323 -11.03 -15.28 -10.18
CA THR A 323 -12.00 -15.77 -9.17
C THR A 323 -11.44 -17.02 -8.52
N ALA A 324 -12.12 -17.54 -7.50
CA ALA A 324 -11.71 -18.78 -6.84
C ALA A 324 -11.56 -20.00 -7.78
N GLY A 325 -12.24 -20.00 -8.94
CA GLY A 325 -12.24 -21.13 -9.88
C GLY A 325 -11.67 -20.84 -11.26
N SER A 326 -11.29 -19.60 -11.57
CA SER A 326 -10.83 -19.24 -12.92
C SER A 326 -10.01 -17.96 -12.97
N VAL A 327 -9.11 -17.86 -13.94
CA VAL A 327 -8.43 -16.63 -14.33
C VAL A 327 -8.72 -16.39 -15.81
N THR A 328 -9.17 -15.19 -16.16
CA THR A 328 -9.37 -14.76 -17.55
C THR A 328 -8.60 -13.46 -17.78
N THR A 329 -7.77 -13.42 -18.81
CA THR A 329 -7.09 -12.21 -19.28
C THR A 329 -7.48 -11.92 -20.73
N VAL A 330 -7.87 -10.69 -21.02
CA VAL A 330 -8.22 -10.22 -22.36
C VAL A 330 -7.23 -9.14 -22.76
N TYR A 331 -6.54 -9.34 -23.87
CA TYR A 331 -5.75 -8.34 -24.57
C TYR A 331 -6.53 -7.90 -25.81
N GLN A 332 -6.69 -6.60 -26.01
CA GLN A 332 -7.32 -6.05 -27.20
C GLN A 332 -6.45 -4.90 -27.72
N ALA A 333 -6.21 -4.86 -29.03
CA ALA A 333 -5.51 -3.78 -29.70
C ALA A 333 -6.51 -2.80 -30.35
N ALA A 334 -6.03 -1.59 -30.67
CA ALA A 334 -6.81 -0.53 -31.34
C ALA A 334 -7.47 -1.00 -32.65
N SER A 335 -6.82 -1.95 -33.35
CA SER A 335 -7.33 -2.51 -34.61
C SER A 335 -8.53 -3.44 -34.43
N GLY A 336 -8.96 -3.73 -33.20
CA GLY A 336 -9.98 -4.74 -32.88
C GLY A 336 -9.43 -6.17 -32.81
N ALA A 337 -8.15 -6.38 -33.12
CA ALA A 337 -7.47 -7.65 -32.87
C ALA A 337 -7.41 -7.93 -31.36
N GLY A 338 -7.62 -9.17 -30.95
CA GLY A 338 -7.63 -9.51 -29.52
C GLY A 338 -7.21 -10.93 -29.22
N MET A 339 -6.81 -11.15 -27.98
CA MET A 339 -6.49 -12.46 -27.42
C MET A 339 -7.16 -12.58 -26.06
N ARG A 340 -7.92 -13.65 -25.85
CA ARG A 340 -8.46 -14.03 -24.55
C ARG A 340 -7.77 -15.30 -24.07
N LEU A 341 -7.08 -15.19 -22.95
CA LEU A 341 -6.55 -16.31 -22.19
C LEU A 341 -7.54 -16.63 -21.08
N ARG A 342 -7.95 -17.88 -20.94
CA ARG A 342 -8.75 -18.32 -19.80
C ARG A 342 -8.20 -19.64 -19.28
N ALA A 343 -8.01 -19.73 -17.98
CA ALA A 343 -7.72 -20.96 -17.27
C ALA A 343 -8.78 -21.16 -16.19
N ASP A 344 -9.39 -22.34 -16.13
CA ASP A 344 -10.22 -22.76 -15.00
C ASP A 344 -9.84 -24.18 -14.56
N GLY A 345 -10.53 -24.71 -13.56
CA GLY A 345 -10.26 -26.06 -13.05
C GLY A 345 -10.43 -27.19 -14.08
N THR A 346 -10.97 -26.91 -15.27
CA THR A 346 -11.26 -27.90 -16.31
C THR A 346 -10.36 -27.74 -17.53
N TYR A 347 -10.07 -26.51 -17.97
CA TYR A 347 -9.26 -26.27 -19.17
C TYR A 347 -8.51 -24.94 -19.16
N SER A 348 -7.52 -24.84 -20.06
CA SER A 348 -6.91 -23.57 -20.46
C SER A 348 -7.21 -23.33 -21.94
N VAL A 349 -7.65 -22.12 -22.31
CA VAL A 349 -7.95 -21.73 -23.69
C VAL A 349 -7.25 -20.43 -24.04
N VAL A 350 -6.74 -20.38 -25.27
CA VAL A 350 -6.31 -19.16 -25.97
C VAL A 350 -7.28 -18.93 -27.12
N GLU A 351 -8.10 -17.88 -27.03
CA GLU A 351 -8.98 -17.45 -28.12
C GLU A 351 -8.35 -16.23 -28.78
N MET A 352 -8.26 -16.21 -30.11
CA MET A 352 -7.69 -15.10 -30.86
C MET A 352 -8.73 -14.56 -31.85
N THR A 353 -8.88 -13.24 -31.89
CA THR A 353 -9.67 -12.52 -32.89
C THR A 353 -8.74 -11.80 -33.84
N THR A 354 -9.03 -11.90 -35.13
CA THR A 354 -8.37 -11.08 -36.15
C THR A 354 -9.10 -9.75 -36.28
N PRO A 355 -8.38 -8.65 -36.60
CA PRO A 355 -9.02 -7.37 -36.86
C PRO A 355 -9.88 -7.47 -38.14
N PRO A 356 -10.95 -6.68 -38.27
CA PRO A 356 -11.72 -6.60 -39.52
C PRO A 356 -10.77 -6.25 -40.67
N SER A 357 -10.78 -7.06 -41.73
CA SER A 357 -9.91 -6.80 -42.88
C SER A 357 -10.37 -5.52 -43.59
N GLY A 358 -9.44 -4.66 -43.99
CA GLY A 358 -9.74 -3.48 -44.82
C GLY A 358 -10.33 -3.81 -46.20
N ALA A 359 -10.39 -5.09 -46.58
CA ALA A 359 -10.90 -5.57 -47.85
C ALA A 359 -12.43 -5.83 -47.86
N GLY A 360 -13.18 -5.38 -46.85
CA GLY A 360 -14.64 -5.55 -46.79
C GLY A 360 -15.11 -6.95 -46.40
N ASN A 361 -14.20 -7.87 -46.04
CA ASN A 361 -14.61 -9.15 -45.46
C ASN A 361 -15.11 -8.93 -44.03
N PRO A 362 -16.24 -9.55 -43.65
CA PRO A 362 -16.75 -9.47 -42.30
C PRO A 362 -15.70 -10.02 -41.31
N PRO A 363 -15.61 -9.47 -40.09
CA PRO A 363 -14.67 -9.94 -39.07
C PRO A 363 -14.79 -11.46 -38.89
N ALA A 364 -13.68 -12.17 -39.07
CA ALA A 364 -13.66 -13.61 -38.85
C ALA A 364 -13.92 -13.90 -37.37
N GLY A 365 -14.71 -14.94 -37.08
CA GLY A 365 -14.94 -15.37 -35.69
C GLY A 365 -13.65 -15.75 -34.97
N PHE A 366 -13.72 -16.03 -33.67
CA PHE A 366 -12.54 -16.46 -32.91
C PHE A 366 -12.00 -17.80 -33.42
N GLY A 367 -10.69 -17.86 -33.65
CA GLY A 367 -9.93 -19.10 -33.63
C GLY A 367 -9.57 -19.42 -32.18
N SER A 368 -9.53 -20.70 -31.82
CA SER A 368 -9.26 -21.11 -30.45
C SER A 368 -8.28 -22.27 -30.38
N LEU A 369 -7.42 -22.21 -29.37
CA LEU A 369 -6.52 -23.28 -28.95
C LEU A 369 -6.89 -23.69 -27.53
N TYR A 370 -7.38 -24.92 -27.36
CA TYR A 370 -7.71 -25.50 -26.06
C TYR A 370 -6.61 -26.47 -25.62
N ALA A 371 -6.14 -26.31 -24.40
CA ALA A 371 -5.45 -27.34 -23.64
C ALA A 371 -6.45 -27.90 -22.61
N LEU A 372 -6.89 -29.14 -22.83
CA LEU A 372 -7.91 -29.80 -22.03
C LEU A 372 -7.23 -30.77 -21.06
N ARG A 373 -7.64 -30.74 -19.80
CA ARG A 373 -7.35 -31.80 -18.84
C ARG A 373 -8.65 -32.52 -18.53
N ARG A 374 -8.88 -33.67 -19.17
CA ARG A 374 -10.04 -34.51 -18.85
C ARG A 374 -9.89 -35.05 -17.42
N SER A 375 -11.00 -35.44 -16.79
CA SER A 375 -11.00 -36.11 -15.48
C SER A 375 -10.14 -37.38 -15.42
N THR A 376 -9.72 -37.90 -16.58
CA THR A 376 -8.82 -39.05 -16.75
C THR A 376 -7.34 -38.66 -16.91
N ASP A 377 -6.95 -37.40 -16.63
CA ASP A 377 -5.57 -36.88 -16.68
C ASP A 377 -4.85 -36.93 -18.05
N VAL A 378 -5.58 -37.17 -19.13
CA VAL A 378 -4.98 -37.22 -20.47
C VAL A 378 -4.85 -35.79 -21.01
N PRO A 379 -3.63 -35.30 -21.31
CA PRO A 379 -3.47 -34.01 -21.95
C PRO A 379 -4.02 -34.09 -23.38
N ALA A 380 -4.89 -33.15 -23.73
CA ALA A 380 -5.38 -33.00 -25.09
C ALA A 380 -5.23 -31.54 -25.57
N LEU A 381 -4.90 -31.38 -26.85
CA LEU A 381 -4.79 -30.11 -27.55
C LEU A 381 -5.87 -30.05 -28.62
N GLN A 382 -6.66 -28.99 -28.66
CA GLN A 382 -7.60 -28.75 -29.75
C GLN A 382 -7.28 -27.41 -30.41
N LEU A 383 -6.92 -27.44 -31.69
CA LEU A 383 -6.82 -26.28 -32.56
C LEU A 383 -8.14 -26.14 -33.32
N GLN A 384 -8.76 -24.98 -33.31
CA GLN A 384 -10.01 -24.72 -34.01
C GLN A 384 -9.93 -23.40 -34.77
N SER A 385 -10.28 -23.43 -36.05
CA SER A 385 -10.37 -22.23 -36.87
C SER A 385 -11.58 -21.37 -36.48
N PRO A 386 -11.58 -20.08 -36.84
CA PRO A 386 -12.79 -19.30 -36.99
C PRO A 386 -13.86 -20.06 -37.79
N ALA A 387 -15.14 -19.82 -37.50
CA ALA A 387 -16.21 -20.24 -38.39
C ALA A 387 -16.12 -19.43 -39.68
N SER A 388 -16.22 -20.08 -40.85
CA SER A 388 -16.31 -19.33 -42.10
C SER A 388 -17.55 -18.46 -42.07
N THR A 389 -17.40 -17.19 -42.42
CA THR A 389 -18.51 -16.22 -42.44
C THR A 389 -19.18 -16.14 -43.81
N SER A 390 -18.62 -16.78 -44.83
CA SER A 390 -19.15 -16.80 -46.21
C SER A 390 -18.80 -18.10 -46.98
N GLY A 391 -19.41 -18.28 -48.15
CA GLY A 391 -19.15 -19.42 -49.05
C GLY A 391 -19.79 -20.75 -48.63
N ALA A 392 -19.48 -21.83 -49.36
CA ALA A 392 -20.05 -23.17 -49.14
C ALA A 392 -19.71 -23.78 -47.77
N GLY A 393 -18.77 -23.19 -47.03
CA GLY A 393 -18.39 -23.58 -45.67
C GLY A 393 -18.93 -22.66 -44.57
N GLN A 394 -19.86 -21.74 -44.86
CA GLN A 394 -20.39 -20.80 -43.88
C GLN A 394 -20.90 -21.53 -42.63
N GLY A 395 -20.45 -21.09 -41.45
CA GLY A 395 -20.76 -21.68 -40.15
C GLY A 395 -19.92 -22.92 -39.78
N LEU A 396 -19.16 -23.49 -40.72
CA LEU A 396 -18.27 -24.62 -40.46
C LEU A 396 -16.92 -24.15 -39.92
N ARG A 397 -16.29 -25.03 -39.13
CA ARG A 397 -14.96 -24.82 -38.53
C ARG A 397 -14.08 -26.02 -38.83
N SER A 398 -12.84 -25.76 -39.17
CA SER A 398 -11.81 -26.79 -39.18
C SER A 398 -11.26 -26.94 -37.77
N ALA A 399 -11.11 -28.17 -37.29
CA ALA A 399 -10.48 -28.42 -36.00
C ALA A 399 -9.54 -29.62 -36.08
N ALA A 400 -8.46 -29.57 -35.30
CA ALA A 400 -7.55 -30.67 -35.06
C ALA A 400 -7.48 -30.92 -33.55
N PHE A 401 -7.86 -32.12 -33.13
CA PHE A 401 -7.87 -32.59 -31.75
C PHE A 401 -6.78 -33.64 -31.58
N ILE A 402 -5.79 -33.37 -30.74
CA ILE A 402 -4.67 -34.26 -30.43
C ILE A 402 -4.84 -34.69 -28.98
N GLU A 403 -4.95 -35.99 -28.73
CA GLU A 403 -5.06 -36.56 -27.39
C GLU A 403 -3.89 -37.50 -27.14
N GLY A 404 -3.25 -37.38 -25.98
CA GLY A 404 -2.15 -38.28 -25.58
C GLY A 404 -2.58 -39.76 -25.49
N ALA A 405 -1.58 -40.63 -25.29
CA ALA A 405 -1.83 -42.02 -24.95
C ALA A 405 -2.54 -42.11 -23.58
N THR A 406 -3.40 -43.12 -23.42
CA THR A 406 -4.11 -43.44 -22.17
C THR A 406 -3.72 -44.84 -21.72
N THR A 407 -4.07 -45.22 -20.49
CA THR A 407 -3.85 -46.59 -19.98
C THR A 407 -4.54 -47.67 -20.80
N THR A 408 -5.62 -47.31 -21.52
CA THR A 408 -6.37 -48.21 -22.41
C THR A 408 -6.02 -48.02 -23.89
N ARG A 409 -5.19 -47.03 -24.23
CA ARG A 409 -4.82 -46.68 -25.60
C ARG A 409 -3.37 -46.20 -25.67
N PRO A 410 -2.39 -47.06 -26.03
CA PRO A 410 -0.97 -46.75 -25.98
C PRO A 410 -0.47 -45.84 -27.12
N TYR A 411 -1.37 -45.10 -27.77
CA TYR A 411 -1.03 -44.21 -28.88
C TYR A 411 -1.75 -42.87 -28.74
N ALA A 412 -1.10 -41.81 -29.24
CA ALA A 412 -1.71 -40.50 -29.40
C ALA A 412 -2.76 -40.56 -30.52
N ARG A 413 -3.92 -39.96 -30.30
CA ARG A 413 -4.99 -39.86 -31.28
C ARG A 413 -5.04 -38.45 -31.84
N ILE A 414 -4.87 -38.31 -33.15
CA ILE A 414 -5.13 -37.06 -33.86
C ILE A 414 -6.45 -37.23 -34.61
N GLN A 415 -7.45 -36.44 -34.26
CA GLN A 415 -8.73 -36.38 -34.95
C GLN A 415 -8.89 -35.00 -35.55
N THR A 416 -9.13 -34.95 -36.85
CA THR A 416 -9.34 -33.72 -37.60
C THR A 416 -10.76 -33.70 -38.13
N TYR A 417 -11.34 -32.51 -38.16
CA TYR A 417 -12.74 -32.28 -38.57
C TYR A 417 -12.84 -31.51 -39.90
N ALA A 418 -11.71 -31.33 -40.60
CA ALA A 418 -11.70 -30.74 -41.93
C ALA A 418 -12.02 -31.82 -42.98
N ARG A 419 -13.00 -31.54 -43.85
CA ARG A 419 -13.38 -32.41 -44.97
C ARG A 419 -12.36 -32.35 -46.11
N ASP A 420 -11.78 -31.17 -46.30
CA ASP A 420 -10.82 -30.87 -47.35
C ASP A 420 -9.56 -30.25 -46.71
N TYR A 421 -8.39 -30.79 -47.04
CA TYR A 421 -7.10 -30.19 -46.74
C TYR A 421 -6.58 -29.54 -48.01
N ASP A 422 -6.59 -28.22 -48.03
CA ASP A 422 -5.95 -27.46 -49.10
C ASP A 422 -4.46 -27.37 -48.77
N LEU A 423 -3.64 -28.16 -49.48
CA LEU A 423 -2.18 -28.05 -49.44
C LEU A 423 -1.81 -26.79 -50.22
N SER A 424 -1.58 -25.71 -49.48
CA SER A 424 -1.03 -24.49 -50.04
C SER A 424 0.42 -24.74 -50.46
N GLY A 425 0.78 -24.31 -51.67
CA GLY A 425 2.15 -24.41 -52.15
C GLY A 425 3.09 -23.51 -51.34
N GLN A 426 4.38 -23.75 -51.49
CA GLN A 426 5.43 -22.96 -50.83
C GLN A 426 5.19 -21.46 -51.08
N ILE A 427 5.25 -20.66 -50.01
CA ILE A 427 5.41 -19.20 -50.15
C ILE A 427 6.84 -18.99 -50.63
N LEU A 428 6.99 -18.44 -51.83
CA LEU A 428 8.28 -18.12 -52.42
C LEU A 428 8.91 -16.93 -51.69
N ASP A 429 10.22 -16.75 -51.82
CA ASP A 429 10.96 -15.70 -51.11
C ASP A 429 10.49 -14.27 -51.45
N ASP A 430 9.75 -14.09 -52.55
CA ASP A 430 9.13 -12.82 -52.96
C ASP A 430 7.74 -12.57 -52.34
N GLY A 431 7.29 -13.46 -51.46
CA GLY A 431 5.98 -13.40 -50.82
C GLY A 431 4.82 -13.86 -51.71
N THR A 432 5.08 -14.28 -52.95
CA THR A 432 4.08 -14.89 -53.82
C THR A 432 3.89 -16.36 -53.47
N GLN A 433 2.68 -16.86 -53.68
CA GLN A 433 2.32 -18.25 -53.38
C GLN A 433 2.49 -19.09 -54.65
N ASP A 434 3.28 -20.16 -54.60
CA ASP A 434 3.39 -21.10 -55.72
C ASP A 434 2.09 -21.91 -55.86
N THR A 435 1.20 -21.47 -56.73
CA THR A 435 -0.08 -22.12 -56.96
C THR A 435 0.02 -23.42 -57.76
N ALA A 436 1.17 -23.74 -58.36
CA ALA A 436 1.33 -24.94 -59.19
C ALA A 436 1.24 -26.24 -58.37
N ASN A 437 1.53 -26.17 -57.08
CA ASN A 437 1.48 -27.29 -56.14
C ASN A 437 0.22 -27.30 -55.25
N HIS A 438 -0.81 -26.53 -55.61
CA HIS A 438 -2.07 -26.53 -54.87
C HIS A 438 -2.80 -27.85 -55.07
N GLY A 439 -2.78 -28.70 -54.04
CA GLY A 439 -3.50 -29.96 -54.00
C GLY A 439 -4.60 -29.91 -52.95
N ARG A 440 -5.82 -30.31 -53.32
CA ARG A 440 -6.88 -30.53 -52.36
C ARG A 440 -6.93 -32.02 -52.01
N VAL A 441 -6.59 -32.37 -50.78
CA VAL A 441 -6.77 -33.72 -50.26
C VAL A 441 -8.10 -33.76 -49.52
N ALA A 442 -9.14 -34.21 -50.21
CA ALA A 442 -10.43 -34.50 -49.58
C ALA A 442 -10.33 -35.86 -48.88
N LEU A 443 -10.37 -35.88 -47.55
CA LEU A 443 -10.50 -37.15 -46.83
C LEU A 443 -11.95 -37.64 -46.98
N ALA A 444 -12.12 -38.90 -47.39
CA ALA A 444 -13.44 -39.52 -47.41
C ALA A 444 -14.08 -39.46 -46.01
N SER A 445 -15.40 -39.30 -45.92
CA SER A 445 -16.14 -39.08 -44.66
C SER A 445 -16.03 -40.20 -43.60
N ASN A 446 -15.30 -41.26 -43.91
CA ASN A 446 -15.04 -42.44 -43.09
C ASN A 446 -13.54 -42.73 -42.90
N LEU A 447 -12.62 -41.88 -43.36
CA LEU A 447 -11.18 -42.11 -43.23
C LEU A 447 -10.69 -41.72 -41.84
N SER A 448 -10.89 -42.62 -40.87
CA SER A 448 -10.06 -42.65 -39.67
C SER A 448 -8.68 -43.15 -40.09
N ILE A 449 -7.61 -42.37 -39.90
CA ILE A 449 -6.24 -42.90 -39.90
C ILE A 449 -6.07 -43.66 -38.58
N SER A 450 -6.81 -44.76 -38.45
CA SER A 450 -6.63 -45.78 -37.45
C SER A 450 -6.16 -47.01 -38.22
N ALA A 451 -4.95 -46.92 -38.78
CA ALA A 451 -4.33 -48.08 -39.39
C ALA A 451 -3.78 -48.96 -38.25
N PRO A 452 -4.35 -50.16 -38.01
CA PRO A 452 -3.65 -51.14 -37.19
C PRO A 452 -2.30 -51.41 -37.87
N ARG A 453 -1.18 -51.21 -37.16
CA ARG A 453 0.11 -51.72 -37.62
C ARG A 453 -0.06 -53.22 -37.85
N HIS A 454 0.05 -53.68 -39.09
CA HIS A 454 0.18 -55.11 -39.34
C HIS A 454 1.53 -55.54 -38.75
N GLU A 455 1.51 -56.43 -37.77
CA GLU A 455 2.74 -56.93 -37.15
C GLU A 455 3.62 -57.63 -38.20
N PRO A 456 4.94 -57.40 -38.21
CA PRO A 456 5.86 -58.15 -39.04
C PRO A 456 5.71 -59.65 -38.75
N VAL A 457 5.68 -60.47 -39.80
CA VAL A 457 5.70 -61.92 -39.66
C VAL A 457 7.06 -62.45 -40.09
N SER A 458 7.57 -63.45 -39.38
CA SER A 458 8.89 -64.04 -39.67
C SER A 458 8.84 -65.55 -39.63
N THR A 459 9.74 -66.18 -40.40
CA THR A 459 10.04 -67.62 -40.34
C THR A 459 11.54 -67.78 -40.11
N ALA A 460 11.94 -68.88 -39.48
CA ALA A 460 13.35 -69.20 -39.21
C ALA A 460 13.72 -70.61 -39.66
N LEU A 461 15.00 -70.82 -39.97
CA LEU A 461 15.55 -72.14 -40.30
C LEU A 461 15.58 -73.01 -39.04
N LEU A 462 14.95 -74.18 -39.13
CA LEU A 462 14.84 -75.17 -38.05
C LEU A 462 15.84 -76.32 -38.20
N ALA A 463 16.20 -76.69 -39.44
CA ALA A 463 17.11 -77.79 -39.72
C ALA A 463 17.88 -77.61 -41.04
N GLN A 464 19.02 -78.30 -41.17
CA GLN A 464 19.84 -78.29 -42.39
C GLN A 464 19.07 -78.83 -43.60
N PRO A 465 19.38 -78.35 -44.82
CA PRO A 465 18.95 -79.02 -46.04
C PRO A 465 19.41 -80.49 -46.04
N THR A 466 18.52 -81.39 -46.47
CA THR A 466 18.76 -82.84 -46.55
C THR A 466 18.91 -83.30 -47.98
N THR A 467 18.42 -82.51 -48.94
CA THR A 467 18.60 -82.74 -50.37
C THR A 467 19.97 -82.23 -50.82
N ALA A 468 20.68 -83.04 -51.61
CA ALA A 468 21.91 -82.59 -52.26
C ALA A 468 21.58 -81.41 -53.20
N SER A 469 22.48 -80.42 -53.29
CA SER A 469 22.24 -79.29 -54.19
C SER A 469 22.28 -79.78 -55.64
N PRO A 470 21.32 -79.40 -56.48
CA PRO A 470 21.38 -79.71 -57.89
C PRO A 470 22.60 -78.99 -58.49
N SER A 471 23.48 -79.75 -59.14
CA SER A 471 24.76 -79.27 -59.69
C SER A 471 24.63 -78.22 -60.80
N ASN A 472 23.40 -77.84 -61.19
CA ASN A 472 23.09 -76.88 -62.25
C ASN A 472 22.73 -75.48 -61.71
N GLY A 473 22.82 -75.22 -60.40
CA GLY A 473 22.48 -73.93 -59.81
C GLY A 473 20.99 -73.62 -59.73
N ALA A 474 20.14 -74.64 -59.86
CA ALA A 474 18.70 -74.53 -59.62
C ALA A 474 18.39 -74.25 -58.15
N TRP A 475 17.32 -73.47 -57.92
CA TRP A 475 16.75 -73.25 -56.60
C TRP A 475 16.02 -74.50 -56.11
N VAL A 476 16.20 -74.83 -54.84
CA VAL A 476 15.54 -75.95 -54.15
C VAL A 476 14.72 -75.37 -53.01
N ASP A 477 13.46 -75.80 -52.91
CA ASP A 477 12.60 -75.48 -51.76
C ASP A 477 13.17 -76.15 -50.50
N PHE A 478 13.17 -75.42 -49.39
CA PHE A 478 13.29 -76.08 -48.09
C PHE A 478 12.02 -76.89 -47.84
N THR A 479 12.16 -78.03 -47.14
CA THR A 479 10.97 -78.72 -46.62
C THR A 479 10.40 -77.93 -45.43
N GLU A 480 9.12 -78.14 -45.13
CA GLU A 480 8.46 -77.48 -43.99
C GLU A 480 9.19 -77.73 -42.66
N ALA A 481 9.78 -78.91 -42.48
CA ALA A 481 10.57 -79.25 -41.30
C ALA A 481 11.95 -78.56 -41.23
N GLN A 482 12.41 -77.99 -42.34
CA GLN A 482 13.71 -77.30 -42.43
C GLN A 482 13.57 -75.80 -42.35
N PHE A 483 12.66 -75.22 -43.14
CA PHE A 483 12.41 -73.78 -43.16
C PHE A 483 10.93 -73.56 -43.51
N PRO A 484 10.05 -73.44 -42.51
CA PRO A 484 8.61 -73.34 -42.72
C PRO A 484 8.22 -72.21 -43.67
N ALA A 485 7.23 -72.44 -44.52
CA ALA A 485 6.70 -71.39 -45.38
C ALA A 485 6.00 -70.30 -44.55
N LEU A 486 6.21 -69.04 -44.91
CA LEU A 486 5.66 -67.89 -44.19
C LEU A 486 4.41 -67.37 -44.90
N ALA A 487 3.25 -67.55 -44.25
CA ALA A 487 1.99 -66.97 -44.71
C ALA A 487 1.86 -65.51 -44.23
N PHE A 488 1.47 -64.59 -45.12
CA PHE A 488 1.20 -63.20 -44.77
C PHE A 488 0.11 -62.61 -45.66
N THR A 489 -0.53 -61.54 -45.20
CA THR A 489 -1.50 -60.76 -45.98
C THR A 489 -0.95 -59.36 -46.17
N THR A 490 -0.93 -58.86 -47.41
CA THR A 490 -0.47 -57.49 -47.71
C THR A 490 -1.43 -56.45 -47.14
N ALA A 491 -0.92 -55.28 -46.74
CA ALA A 491 -1.76 -54.13 -46.42
C ALA A 491 -2.51 -53.58 -47.66
N ALA A 492 -3.30 -52.52 -47.46
CA ALA A 492 -4.03 -51.85 -48.53
C ALA A 492 -3.11 -51.25 -49.63
N SER A 493 -1.84 -50.96 -49.32
CA SER A 493 -0.85 -50.50 -50.30
C SER A 493 -0.41 -51.59 -51.28
N GLY A 494 -0.56 -52.87 -50.90
CA GLY A 494 0.06 -53.98 -51.61
C GLY A 494 1.59 -54.03 -51.51
N LEU A 495 2.24 -53.10 -50.80
CA LEU A 495 3.70 -53.03 -50.70
C LEU A 495 4.19 -53.85 -49.50
N VAL A 496 5.22 -54.67 -49.72
CA VAL A 496 5.92 -55.39 -48.64
C VAL A 496 7.43 -55.24 -48.76
N GLU A 497 8.08 -55.00 -47.62
CA GLU A 497 9.54 -55.11 -47.49
C GLU A 497 9.90 -56.50 -46.98
N ILE A 498 10.91 -57.12 -47.58
CA ILE A 498 11.36 -58.46 -47.19
C ILE A 498 12.82 -58.35 -46.77
N LYS A 499 13.10 -58.82 -45.55
CA LYS A 499 14.44 -58.88 -44.96
C LYS A 499 14.84 -60.34 -44.82
N ILE A 500 16.00 -60.68 -45.36
CA ILE A 500 16.59 -62.01 -45.28
C ILE A 500 17.86 -61.90 -44.45
N LEU A 501 17.93 -62.66 -43.36
CA LEU A 501 19.13 -62.86 -42.57
C LEU A 501 19.62 -64.29 -42.80
N PHE A 502 20.86 -64.45 -43.25
CA PHE A 502 21.40 -65.73 -43.65
C PHE A 502 22.82 -65.92 -43.12
N CYS A 503 23.09 -67.03 -42.45
CA CYS A 503 24.40 -67.36 -41.94
C CYS A 503 24.81 -68.77 -42.36
N GLY A 504 25.96 -68.90 -43.01
CA GLY A 504 26.44 -70.17 -43.51
C GLY A 504 27.91 -70.15 -43.89
N ILE A 505 28.41 -71.33 -44.24
CA ILE A 505 29.77 -71.62 -44.63
C ILE A 505 29.74 -72.35 -45.98
N ASN A 506 30.57 -71.90 -46.91
CA ASN A 506 30.77 -72.54 -48.20
C ASN A 506 32.28 -72.78 -48.44
N LYS A 507 32.74 -74.02 -48.23
CA LYS A 507 34.15 -74.44 -48.36
C LYS A 507 34.50 -75.04 -49.73
N TYR A 508 33.54 -75.12 -50.66
CA TYR A 508 33.67 -75.99 -51.83
C TYR A 508 34.78 -75.54 -52.80
N THR A 509 34.69 -74.31 -53.31
CA THR A 509 35.69 -73.70 -54.20
C THR A 509 35.61 -72.18 -54.02
N ASP A 510 36.71 -71.47 -54.19
CA ASP A 510 36.76 -69.99 -54.24
C ASP A 510 35.75 -69.34 -55.21
N THR A 511 35.29 -70.08 -56.22
CA THR A 511 34.29 -69.64 -57.20
C THR A 511 32.85 -70.02 -56.87
N SER A 512 32.59 -70.73 -55.76
CA SER A 512 31.23 -71.15 -55.41
C SER A 512 30.50 -70.13 -54.53
N SER A 513 29.17 -70.13 -54.58
CA SER A 513 28.32 -69.35 -53.68
C SER A 513 27.13 -70.15 -53.18
N LEU A 514 26.72 -69.89 -51.94
CA LEU A 514 25.49 -70.39 -51.32
C LEU A 514 24.51 -69.20 -51.17
N ALA A 515 23.28 -69.35 -51.66
CA ALA A 515 22.28 -68.30 -51.61
C ALA A 515 21.02 -68.76 -50.88
N LEU A 516 20.46 -67.89 -50.04
CA LEU A 516 19.14 -68.02 -49.43
C LEU A 516 18.18 -67.00 -50.05
N GLY A 517 17.19 -67.49 -50.78
CA GLY A 517 16.12 -66.69 -51.38
C GLY A 517 14.76 -67.24 -51.00
N PHE A 518 13.75 -66.87 -51.77
CA PHE A 518 12.39 -67.36 -51.59
C PHE A 518 11.62 -67.32 -52.90
N ARG A 519 10.57 -68.14 -52.97
CA ARG A 519 9.51 -68.03 -53.96
C ARG A 519 8.26 -67.49 -53.28
N LEU A 520 7.51 -66.66 -53.99
CA LEU A 520 6.21 -66.18 -53.53
C LEU A 520 5.08 -66.81 -54.34
N SER A 521 4.05 -67.30 -53.64
CA SER A 521 2.79 -67.75 -54.23
C SER A 521 1.60 -66.97 -53.67
N GLY A 522 0.48 -66.90 -54.43
CA GLY A 522 -0.77 -66.24 -54.02
C GLY A 522 -1.20 -65.10 -54.94
N GLY A 523 -1.73 -65.39 -56.14
CA GLY A 523 -2.20 -64.36 -57.09
C GLY A 523 -1.10 -63.60 -57.85
N SER A 524 0.15 -63.61 -57.37
CA SER A 524 1.36 -63.23 -58.10
C SER A 524 2.40 -64.34 -57.94
N THR A 525 3.12 -64.68 -59.01
CA THR A 525 4.23 -65.65 -58.97
C THR A 525 5.54 -64.90 -59.13
N VAL A 526 6.25 -64.75 -58.02
CA VAL A 526 7.62 -64.24 -58.01
C VAL A 526 8.54 -65.43 -57.87
N ALA A 527 9.31 -65.73 -58.93
CA ALA A 527 10.35 -66.74 -58.87
C ALA A 527 11.53 -66.26 -58.02
N ALA A 528 12.19 -67.18 -57.32
CA ALA A 528 13.45 -66.85 -56.65
C ALA A 528 14.49 -66.41 -57.67
N SER A 529 15.26 -65.39 -57.29
CA SER A 529 16.26 -64.75 -58.13
C SER A 529 17.46 -64.39 -57.27
N LEU A 530 18.65 -64.39 -57.87
CA LEU A 530 19.85 -63.88 -57.20
C LEU A 530 19.75 -62.41 -56.81
N LYS A 531 18.85 -61.64 -57.44
CA LYS A 531 18.57 -60.25 -57.04
C LYS A 531 17.68 -60.16 -55.79
N ARG A 532 17.19 -61.29 -55.27
CA ARG A 532 16.20 -61.41 -54.19
C ARG A 532 16.64 -62.45 -53.15
N CYS A 533 17.93 -62.48 -52.84
CA CYS A 533 18.52 -63.43 -51.90
C CYS A 533 19.63 -62.78 -51.06
N ALA A 534 19.88 -63.35 -49.88
CA ALA A 534 21.14 -63.17 -49.19
C ALA A 534 22.16 -64.18 -49.75
N LEU A 535 23.36 -63.70 -50.08
CA LEU A 535 24.38 -64.49 -50.78
C LEU A 535 25.67 -64.58 -49.94
N ILE A 536 26.14 -65.81 -49.74
CA ILE A 536 27.44 -66.10 -49.12
C ILE A 536 28.36 -66.65 -50.21
N ARG A 537 29.43 -65.92 -50.53
CA ARG A 537 30.49 -66.41 -51.42
C ARG A 537 31.50 -67.25 -50.63
N SER A 538 32.12 -68.23 -51.28
CA SER A 538 33.18 -69.01 -50.63
C SER A 538 34.34 -68.12 -50.17
N THR A 539 34.95 -68.47 -49.05
CA THR A 539 36.16 -67.82 -48.51
C THR A 539 37.46 -68.52 -48.92
N GLY A 540 37.40 -69.55 -49.78
CA GLY A 540 38.55 -70.38 -50.14
C GLY A 540 38.82 -71.50 -49.14
N THR A 541 39.80 -72.37 -49.44
CA THR A 541 40.05 -73.67 -48.77
C THR A 541 40.76 -73.55 -47.40
N GLY A 542 40.26 -72.69 -46.49
CA GLY A 542 40.84 -72.47 -45.16
C GLY A 542 39.78 -72.29 -44.06
N THR A 543 39.98 -73.02 -42.96
CA THR A 543 39.25 -73.02 -41.67
C THR A 543 38.08 -72.02 -41.44
N GLY A 544 36.85 -72.52 -41.57
CA GLY A 544 35.90 -72.66 -40.44
C GLY A 544 35.03 -71.49 -39.95
N SER A 545 35.11 -70.26 -40.48
CA SER A 545 34.26 -69.16 -39.99
C SER A 545 32.91 -69.07 -40.72
N SER A 546 31.80 -69.02 -39.97
CA SER A 546 30.47 -68.68 -40.49
C SER A 546 30.42 -67.23 -40.94
N ILE A 547 29.85 -66.99 -42.13
CA ILE A 547 29.65 -65.65 -42.66
C ILE A 547 28.16 -65.36 -42.57
N GLN A 548 27.81 -64.24 -41.94
CA GLN A 548 26.45 -63.73 -41.95
C GLN A 548 26.29 -62.72 -43.08
N ALA A 549 25.30 -62.95 -43.93
CA ALA A 549 24.87 -62.05 -44.99
C ALA A 549 23.43 -61.64 -44.71
N SER A 550 23.13 -60.35 -44.85
CA SER A 550 21.76 -59.84 -44.83
C SER A 550 21.40 -59.22 -46.17
N ALA A 551 20.13 -59.30 -46.54
CA ALA A 551 19.58 -58.64 -47.71
C ALA A 551 18.22 -58.03 -47.37
N THR A 552 18.10 -56.71 -47.53
CA THR A 552 16.81 -56.01 -47.56
C THR A 552 16.43 -55.78 -49.01
N LEU A 553 15.27 -56.29 -49.41
CA LEU A 553 14.83 -56.21 -50.78
C LEU A 553 14.04 -54.92 -51.03
N PRO A 554 14.16 -54.30 -52.23
CA PRO A 554 13.26 -53.22 -52.61
C PRO A 554 11.80 -53.64 -52.42
N PRO A 555 10.91 -52.73 -51.99
CA PRO A 555 9.52 -53.05 -51.75
C PRO A 555 8.88 -53.78 -52.94
N LEU A 556 8.27 -54.92 -52.68
CA LEU A 556 7.55 -55.68 -53.68
C LEU A 556 6.13 -55.16 -53.77
N ALA A 557 5.70 -54.78 -54.98
CA ALA A 557 4.31 -54.47 -55.27
C ALA A 557 3.52 -55.76 -55.53
N LEU A 558 2.63 -56.07 -54.59
CA LEU A 558 1.73 -57.21 -54.59
C LEU A 558 0.27 -56.71 -54.65
N ALA A 559 -0.68 -57.61 -54.89
CA ALA A 559 -2.09 -57.24 -54.85
C ALA A 559 -2.49 -56.92 -53.40
N ALA A 560 -3.06 -55.74 -53.18
CA ALA A 560 -3.51 -55.28 -51.87
C ALA A 560 -4.48 -56.27 -51.20
N ASN A 561 -4.42 -56.35 -49.87
CA ASN A 561 -5.26 -57.23 -49.05
C ASN A 561 -5.31 -58.71 -49.50
N THR A 562 -4.27 -59.19 -50.19
CA THR A 562 -4.21 -60.56 -50.71
C THR A 562 -3.28 -61.42 -49.85
N ALA A 563 -3.67 -62.69 -49.65
CA ALA A 563 -2.87 -63.65 -48.90
C ALA A 563 -1.78 -64.25 -49.80
N TYR A 564 -0.55 -64.23 -49.29
CA TYR A 564 0.63 -64.77 -49.94
C TYR A 564 1.32 -65.80 -49.04
N THR A 565 2.05 -66.70 -49.68
CA THR A 565 2.95 -67.63 -49.01
C THR A 565 4.35 -67.46 -49.57
N LEU A 566 5.30 -67.18 -48.69
CA LEU A 566 6.72 -67.11 -48.98
C LEU A 566 7.35 -68.46 -48.64
N THR A 567 7.83 -69.19 -49.65
CA THR A 567 8.55 -70.45 -49.48
C THR A 567 10.04 -70.19 -49.55
N PRO A 568 10.81 -70.39 -48.46
CA PRO A 568 12.26 -70.27 -48.48
C PRO A 568 12.88 -71.24 -49.50
N GLN A 569 13.87 -70.77 -50.24
CA GLN A 569 14.61 -71.57 -51.20
C GLN A 569 16.12 -71.36 -51.04
N TRP A 570 16.90 -72.37 -51.38
CA TRP A 570 18.36 -72.26 -51.40
C TRP A 570 18.93 -72.75 -52.73
N ARG A 571 20.15 -72.32 -53.04
CA ARG A 571 20.94 -72.84 -54.16
C ARG A 571 22.42 -72.74 -53.88
N THR A 572 23.20 -73.59 -54.54
CA THR A 572 24.65 -73.39 -54.69
C THR A 572 24.98 -73.09 -56.15
N SER A 573 26.06 -72.37 -56.44
CA SER A 573 26.58 -72.24 -57.82
C SER A 573 28.10 -72.38 -57.86
N GLY A 574 28.64 -72.91 -58.96
CA GLY A 574 30.08 -73.12 -59.22
C GLY A 574 30.30 -74.28 -60.22
N SER A 575 31.27 -74.20 -61.14
CA SER A 575 31.40 -75.10 -62.30
C SER A 575 32.10 -76.44 -62.03
N ALA A 576 32.45 -76.77 -60.78
CA ALA A 576 33.22 -77.97 -60.43
C ALA A 576 32.55 -78.83 -59.35
N VAL A 577 31.22 -78.82 -59.27
CA VAL A 577 30.46 -79.72 -58.39
C VAL A 577 30.20 -81.05 -59.11
N SER A 578 31.27 -81.80 -59.42
CA SER A 578 31.18 -83.12 -60.05
C SER A 578 31.20 -84.28 -59.05
N SER A 579 31.22 -84.02 -57.74
CA SER A 579 31.06 -85.05 -56.70
C SER A 579 29.57 -85.21 -56.36
N PRO A 580 28.95 -86.40 -56.54
CA PRO A 580 27.50 -86.57 -56.42
C PRO A 580 26.90 -86.50 -55.01
N VAL A 581 27.72 -86.33 -53.96
CA VAL A 581 27.24 -86.36 -52.57
C VAL A 581 27.77 -85.16 -51.81
N GLN A 582 27.01 -84.07 -51.82
CA GLN A 582 27.20 -82.97 -50.87
C GLN A 582 26.62 -83.39 -49.53
N ASN A 583 27.48 -83.75 -48.56
CA ASN A 583 27.04 -84.08 -47.22
C ASN A 583 26.89 -82.78 -46.40
N TRP A 584 25.65 -82.39 -46.14
CA TRP A 584 25.31 -81.41 -45.11
C TRP A 584 25.58 -82.04 -43.73
N THR A 585 26.78 -81.87 -43.18
CA THR A 585 27.09 -82.32 -41.81
C THR A 585 27.22 -81.14 -40.88
N THR A 586 26.78 -81.32 -39.63
CA THR A 586 26.71 -80.29 -38.61
C THR A 586 28.08 -79.87 -38.04
N THR A 587 29.18 -80.51 -38.43
CA THR A 587 30.50 -80.31 -37.80
C THR A 587 31.71 -80.30 -38.75
N SER A 588 31.58 -80.74 -40.02
CA SER A 588 32.75 -80.78 -40.92
C SER A 588 32.45 -80.73 -42.43
N GLY A 589 31.20 -80.52 -42.84
CA GLY A 589 30.79 -80.56 -44.24
C GLY A 589 31.34 -79.39 -45.07
N ASP A 590 31.38 -79.60 -46.39
CA ASP A 590 31.83 -78.60 -47.37
C ASP A 590 30.82 -77.44 -47.54
N LEU A 591 29.57 -77.66 -47.12
CA LEU A 591 28.48 -76.68 -47.07
C LEU A 591 27.75 -76.82 -45.74
N TRP A 592 27.51 -75.70 -45.07
CA TRP A 592 26.81 -75.68 -43.78
C TRP A 592 26.02 -74.37 -43.64
N ILE A 593 24.75 -74.43 -43.24
CA ILE A 593 23.99 -73.23 -42.83
C ILE A 593 24.00 -73.23 -41.31
N ASP A 594 24.49 -72.20 -40.64
CA ASP A 594 24.65 -72.28 -39.18
C ASP A 594 23.30 -72.14 -38.46
N THR A 595 22.67 -73.27 -38.09
CA THR A 595 21.37 -73.28 -37.39
C THR A 595 21.45 -72.75 -35.95
N ALA A 596 22.65 -72.54 -35.39
CA ALA A 596 22.80 -71.89 -34.09
C ALA A 596 22.69 -70.36 -34.18
N LEU A 597 22.79 -69.81 -35.40
CA LEU A 597 22.64 -68.39 -35.69
C LEU A 597 21.29 -68.12 -36.36
N GLU A 598 20.80 -66.89 -36.19
CA GLU A 598 19.50 -66.50 -36.70
C GLU A 598 19.50 -66.45 -38.23
N ASN A 599 18.88 -67.47 -38.84
CA ASN A 599 18.58 -67.53 -40.26
C ASN A 599 17.08 -67.31 -40.42
N SER A 600 16.66 -66.11 -40.82
CA SER A 600 15.26 -65.72 -40.83
C SER A 600 14.88 -64.97 -42.09
N ILE A 601 13.60 -65.09 -42.46
CA ILE A 601 12.98 -64.22 -43.47
C ILE A 601 11.81 -63.51 -42.78
N THR A 602 11.87 -62.18 -42.78
CA THR A 602 10.86 -61.30 -42.18
C THR A 602 10.16 -60.51 -43.28
N VAL A 603 8.82 -60.46 -43.22
CA VAL A 603 7.97 -59.68 -44.12
C VAL A 603 7.33 -58.54 -43.32
N GLU A 604 7.60 -57.31 -43.76
CA GLU A 604 7.05 -56.09 -43.18
C GLU A 604 6.05 -55.46 -44.18
N PRO A 605 4.74 -55.48 -43.87
CA PRO A 605 3.75 -54.77 -44.68
C PRO A 605 3.99 -53.26 -44.57
N LEU A 606 4.12 -52.57 -45.71
CA LEU A 606 4.24 -51.11 -45.76
C LEU A 606 2.85 -50.50 -45.92
N MET A 607 2.60 -49.34 -45.32
CA MET A 607 1.33 -48.61 -45.47
C MET A 607 1.23 -47.83 -46.78
#